data_AF-A0A7C1EIS2-F1
#
_entry.id   AF-A0A7C1EIS2-F1
#
_cell.length_a   1.000
_cell.length_b   1.000
_cell.length_c   1.000
_cell.angle_alpha   90.00
_cell.angle_beta   90.00
_cell.angle_gamma   90.00
#
_symmetry.space_group_name_H-M   'P 1'
#
loop_
_entity.id
_entity.type
_entity.pdbx_description
1 polymer ?
#
loop_
_entity_poly.entity_id
_entity_poly.type
_entity_poly.pdbx_seq_one_letter_code
_entity_poly.pdbx_strand_id
1 'polypeptide(L)'
;MTYFNVLALFIGPPLALLLLWTVFDARRGKDGMGSRLSLLVLLTHVALALIYTTPWDNYLVATGVWWYDPTLVIGLTLGWVPIEEYVFFVVQTLLTGLWLLTLRRYIPSAKERSMPRLRYTSLAVVGLIWIISIFILLSGWHPGTYLGLELAWGLLPMMIQLAYGADILWSQHKVVLLAILVPTVYLYVADALAIGTGTWTIDPAQSTGIMMAGVLPVEEMIFFLLTNVLIVSGMILMLSERSRVLGHKMAVVWRRRDAEVTDYGL
;
A
#
# COMPACT_ATOMS: atom_id res chain seq x y z
N MET A 1 -18.63 6.07 -17.09
CA MET A 1 -17.91 7.33 -16.73
C MET A 1 -16.47 7.13 -17.16
N THR A 2 -15.75 8.17 -17.58
CA THR A 2 -14.31 7.98 -17.87
C THR A 2 -13.55 7.67 -16.59
N TYR A 3 -12.40 7.02 -16.70
CA TYR A 3 -11.62 6.64 -15.53
C TYR A 3 -11.15 7.87 -14.73
N PHE A 4 -10.69 8.92 -15.40
CA PHE A 4 -10.39 10.17 -14.70
C PHE A 4 -11.59 10.79 -13.97
N ASN A 5 -12.82 10.64 -14.49
CA ASN A 5 -14.01 11.12 -13.78
C ASN A 5 -14.25 10.32 -12.51
N VAL A 6 -14.00 9.01 -12.51
CA VAL A 6 -14.04 8.18 -11.31
C VAL A 6 -13.03 8.68 -10.28
N LEU A 7 -11.76 8.84 -10.67
CA LEU A 7 -10.71 9.33 -9.77
C LEU A 7 -11.03 10.73 -9.23
N ALA A 8 -11.48 11.62 -10.10
CA ALA A 8 -11.82 13.00 -9.73
C ALA A 8 -13.04 13.08 -8.80
N LEU A 9 -14.05 12.22 -8.97
CA LEU A 9 -15.26 12.24 -8.17
C LEU A 9 -15.09 11.52 -6.83
N PHE A 10 -14.46 10.35 -6.84
CA PHE A 10 -14.39 9.48 -5.66
C PHE A 10 -13.09 9.65 -4.87
N ILE A 11 -11.98 10.10 -5.46
CA ILE A 11 -10.71 10.24 -4.73
C ILE A 11 -10.31 11.71 -4.58
N GLY A 12 -10.64 12.55 -5.55
CA GLY A 12 -10.36 13.99 -5.52
C GLY A 12 -10.85 14.71 -4.25
N PRO A 13 -12.15 14.65 -3.89
CA PRO A 13 -12.69 15.33 -2.72
C PRO A 13 -12.07 14.90 -1.40
N PRO A 14 -11.99 13.60 -1.03
CA PRO A 14 -11.38 13.22 0.25
C PRO A 14 -9.89 13.57 0.30
N LEU A 15 -9.16 13.46 -0.82
CA LEU A 15 -7.76 13.86 -0.89
C LEU A 15 -7.59 15.36 -0.65
N ALA A 16 -8.41 16.19 -1.29
CA ALA A 16 -8.39 17.64 -1.08
C ALA A 16 -8.71 18.01 0.38
N LEU A 17 -9.69 17.34 1.00
CA LEU A 17 -10.02 17.55 2.41
C LEU A 17 -8.86 17.18 3.33
N LEU A 18 -8.17 16.07 3.09
CA LEU A 18 -6.99 15.66 3.88
C LEU A 18 -5.80 16.60 3.71
N LEU A 19 -5.60 17.14 2.50
CA LEU A 19 -4.59 18.16 2.24
C LEU A 19 -4.91 19.47 2.99
N LEU A 20 -6.15 19.94 2.91
CA LEU A 20 -6.61 21.13 3.63
C LEU A 20 -6.50 20.95 5.15
N TRP A 21 -6.87 19.77 5.66
CA TRP A 21 -6.72 19.44 7.08
C TRP A 21 -5.25 19.45 7.48
N THR A 22 -4.35 18.88 6.68
CA THR A 22 -2.91 18.90 6.96
C THR A 22 -2.35 20.32 7.01
N VAL A 23 -2.73 21.19 6.09
CA VAL A 23 -2.34 22.62 6.11
C VAL A 23 -2.90 23.33 7.34
N PHE A 24 -4.14 23.04 7.72
CA PHE A 24 -4.80 23.62 8.88
C PHE A 24 -4.14 23.21 10.21
N ASP A 25 -3.79 21.93 10.37
CA ASP A 25 -3.07 21.41 11.54
C ASP A 25 -1.69 22.05 11.68
N ALA A 26 -0.94 22.18 10.57
CA ALA A 26 0.37 22.82 10.54
C ALA A 26 0.30 24.28 11.01
N ARG A 27 -0.71 25.04 10.55
CA ARG A 27 -0.95 26.44 10.98
C ARG A 27 -1.27 26.58 12.46
N ARG A 28 -1.80 25.52 13.10
CA ARG A 28 -2.12 25.49 14.54
C ARG A 28 -0.98 24.99 15.42
N GLY A 29 0.21 24.77 14.85
CA GLY A 29 1.37 24.26 15.59
C GLY A 29 1.21 22.83 16.09
N LYS A 30 0.24 22.06 15.54
CA LYS A 30 0.04 20.64 15.87
C LYS A 30 0.99 19.70 15.12
N ASP A 31 2.11 20.22 14.63
CA ASP A 31 3.14 19.44 13.96
C ASP A 31 3.96 18.62 14.95
N GLY A 32 3.32 17.64 15.60
CA GLY A 32 4.01 16.62 16.38
C GLY A 32 4.90 15.73 15.50
N MET A 33 4.58 15.62 14.20
CA MET A 33 5.27 14.76 13.24
C MET A 33 5.15 15.23 11.76
N GLY A 34 4.52 16.37 11.45
CA GLY A 34 4.40 16.92 10.09
C GLY A 34 5.69 17.56 9.54
N SER A 35 6.83 16.89 9.71
CA SER A 35 8.13 17.36 9.27
C SER A 35 8.41 16.98 7.81
N ARG A 36 9.47 17.56 7.22
CA ARG A 36 10.04 17.15 5.93
C ARG A 36 10.21 15.62 5.81
N LEU A 37 10.44 14.93 6.92
CA LEU A 37 10.55 13.47 6.96
C LEU A 37 9.23 12.76 6.60
N SER A 38 8.09 13.22 7.12
CA SER A 38 6.79 12.60 6.82
C SER A 38 6.40 12.79 5.36
N LEU A 39 6.69 13.96 4.79
CA LEU A 39 6.53 14.19 3.37
C LEU A 39 7.47 13.31 2.55
N LEU A 40 8.75 13.22 2.93
CA LEU A 40 9.72 12.35 2.27
C LEU A 40 9.26 10.89 2.29
N VAL A 41 8.85 10.38 3.45
CA VAL A 41 8.36 9.00 3.59
C VAL A 41 7.12 8.77 2.73
N LEU A 42 6.17 9.71 2.70
CA LEU A 42 4.99 9.62 1.84
C LEU A 42 5.38 9.57 0.35
N LEU A 43 6.24 10.48 -0.10
CA LEU A 43 6.70 10.53 -1.49
C LEU A 43 7.52 9.28 -1.86
N THR A 44 8.31 8.75 -0.93
CA THR A 44 8.97 7.45 -1.09
C THR A 44 7.95 6.34 -1.31
N HIS A 45 6.85 6.31 -0.56
CA HIS A 45 5.81 5.28 -0.76
C HIS A 45 5.08 5.46 -2.09
N VAL A 46 4.85 6.68 -2.56
CA VAL A 46 4.31 6.93 -3.91
C VAL A 46 5.24 6.34 -4.97
N ALA A 47 6.55 6.58 -4.86
CA ALA A 47 7.54 6.01 -5.78
C ALA A 47 7.60 4.48 -5.68
N LEU A 48 7.57 3.92 -4.48
CA LEU A 48 7.55 2.46 -4.27
C LEU A 48 6.29 1.83 -4.84
N ALA A 49 5.12 2.43 -4.65
CA ALA A 49 3.85 1.96 -5.21
C ALA A 49 3.92 1.93 -6.74
N LEU A 50 4.41 3.01 -7.38
CA LEU A 50 4.61 3.04 -8.82
C LEU A 50 5.58 1.93 -9.26
N ILE A 51 6.78 1.86 -8.70
CA ILE A 51 7.83 0.92 -9.14
C ILE A 51 7.39 -0.54 -8.93
N TYR A 52 6.82 -0.86 -7.77
CA TYR A 52 6.52 -2.23 -7.38
C TYR A 52 5.22 -2.77 -7.97
N THR A 53 4.22 -1.91 -8.17
CA THR A 53 2.89 -2.33 -8.68
C THR A 53 2.86 -2.37 -10.21
N THR A 54 3.64 -1.51 -10.89
CA THR A 54 3.69 -1.45 -12.36
C THR A 54 3.85 -2.82 -13.05
N PRO A 55 4.86 -3.66 -12.71
CA PRO A 55 5.03 -4.94 -13.39
C PRO A 55 3.90 -5.93 -13.10
N TRP A 56 3.34 -5.90 -11.89
CA TRP A 56 2.24 -6.78 -11.50
C TRP A 56 0.96 -6.42 -12.23
N ASP A 57 0.60 -5.15 -12.27
CA ASP A 57 -0.61 -4.69 -12.93
C ASP A 57 -0.53 -4.86 -14.45
N ASN A 58 0.64 -4.59 -15.05
CA ASN A 58 0.86 -4.91 -16.46
C ASN A 58 0.70 -6.39 -16.76
N TYR A 59 1.16 -7.27 -15.86
CA TYR A 59 0.97 -8.70 -16.02
C TYR A 59 -0.52 -9.08 -15.97
N LEU A 60 -1.28 -8.56 -15.00
CA LEU A 60 -2.73 -8.81 -14.88
C LEU A 60 -3.51 -8.39 -16.12
N VAL A 61 -3.26 -7.18 -16.65
CA VAL A 61 -3.93 -6.72 -17.87
C VAL A 61 -3.48 -7.54 -19.08
N ALA A 62 -2.19 -7.85 -19.19
CA ALA A 62 -1.65 -8.63 -20.31
C ALA A 62 -2.19 -10.07 -20.36
N THR A 63 -2.48 -10.68 -19.21
CA THR A 63 -3.06 -12.02 -19.11
C THR A 63 -4.59 -12.02 -19.01
N GLY A 64 -5.22 -10.84 -19.07
CA GLY A 64 -6.67 -10.69 -19.11
C GLY A 64 -7.35 -10.98 -17.78
N VAL A 65 -6.64 -10.91 -16.64
CA VAL A 65 -7.28 -11.01 -15.31
C VAL A 65 -8.27 -9.86 -15.10
N TRP A 66 -7.92 -8.68 -15.61
CA TRP A 66 -8.85 -7.58 -15.80
C TRP A 66 -8.49 -6.78 -17.06
N TRP A 67 -9.40 -5.92 -17.50
CA TRP A 67 -9.17 -5.01 -18.61
C TRP A 67 -10.00 -3.73 -18.47
N TYR A 68 -9.66 -2.73 -19.29
CA TYR A 68 -10.34 -1.43 -19.33
C TYR A 68 -11.13 -1.27 -20.63
N ASP A 69 -12.25 -0.54 -20.57
CA ASP A 69 -12.97 -0.12 -21.79
C ASP A 69 -12.15 0.97 -22.51
N PRO A 70 -11.69 0.74 -23.77
CA PRO A 70 -10.89 1.71 -24.51
C PRO A 70 -11.58 3.07 -24.73
N THR A 71 -12.91 3.12 -24.64
CA THR A 71 -13.70 4.35 -24.80
C THR A 71 -13.82 5.16 -23.50
N LEU A 72 -13.47 4.56 -22.36
CA LEU A 72 -13.56 5.18 -21.04
C LEU A 72 -12.19 5.57 -20.45
N VAL A 73 -11.11 5.27 -21.16
CA VAL A 73 -9.74 5.75 -20.88
C VAL A 73 -9.29 6.73 -21.96
N ILE A 74 -8.27 7.53 -21.68
CA ILE A 74 -7.76 8.55 -22.61
C ILE A 74 -6.93 7.96 -23.77
N GLY A 75 -6.62 6.66 -23.71
CA GLY A 75 -5.87 5.94 -24.74
C GLY A 75 -4.34 6.03 -24.62
N LEU A 76 -3.79 6.64 -23.57
CA LEU A 76 -2.36 6.59 -23.27
C LEU A 76 -2.07 5.43 -22.31
N THR A 77 -1.20 4.51 -22.71
CA THR A 77 -0.79 3.37 -21.89
C THR A 77 0.71 3.37 -21.62
N LEU A 78 1.10 2.78 -20.49
CA LEU A 78 2.46 2.35 -20.23
C LEU A 78 2.45 0.82 -20.20
N GLY A 79 2.96 0.19 -21.27
CA GLY A 79 2.71 -1.23 -21.51
C GLY A 79 1.23 -1.46 -21.84
N TRP A 80 0.56 -2.30 -21.05
CA TRP A 80 -0.85 -2.68 -21.22
C TRP A 80 -1.82 -1.80 -20.42
N VAL A 81 -1.31 -1.07 -19.44
CA VAL A 81 -2.12 -0.37 -18.44
C VAL A 81 -2.32 1.10 -18.84
N PRO A 82 -3.54 1.65 -18.75
CA PRO A 82 -3.81 3.07 -19.00
C PRO A 82 -3.17 3.98 -17.95
N ILE A 83 -2.76 5.20 -18.35
CA ILE A 83 -2.07 6.14 -17.44
C ILE A 83 -2.89 6.49 -16.20
N GLU A 84 -4.22 6.43 -16.30
CA GLU A 84 -5.16 6.66 -15.22
C GLU A 84 -4.94 5.71 -14.03
N GLU A 85 -4.56 4.46 -14.28
CA GLU A 85 -4.27 3.48 -13.23
C GLU A 85 -2.99 3.86 -12.45
N TYR A 86 -1.99 4.41 -13.14
CA TYR A 86 -0.81 4.96 -12.47
C TYR A 86 -1.15 6.19 -11.63
N VAL A 87 -2.10 7.00 -12.09
CA VAL A 87 -2.64 8.10 -11.28
C VAL A 87 -3.37 7.54 -10.08
N PHE A 88 -4.14 6.46 -10.22
CA PHE A 88 -4.77 5.73 -9.12
C PHE A 88 -3.73 5.29 -8.06
N PHE A 89 -2.63 4.65 -8.46
CA PHE A 89 -1.55 4.28 -7.52
C PHE A 89 -1.04 5.46 -6.69
N VAL A 90 -0.86 6.61 -7.36
CA VAL A 90 -0.41 7.85 -6.72
C VAL A 90 -1.47 8.35 -5.74
N VAL A 91 -2.71 8.55 -6.20
CA VAL A 91 -3.76 9.17 -5.37
C VAL A 91 -4.21 8.26 -4.24
N GLN A 92 -4.24 6.95 -4.42
CA GLN A 92 -4.50 5.98 -3.36
C GLN A 92 -3.42 6.04 -2.28
N THR A 93 -2.15 6.04 -2.69
CA THR A 93 -1.02 6.13 -1.75
C THR A 93 -1.03 7.45 -0.98
N LEU A 94 -1.33 8.56 -1.66
CA LEU A 94 -1.50 9.87 -1.02
C LEU A 94 -2.68 9.88 -0.05
N LEU A 95 -3.84 9.34 -0.45
CA LEU A 95 -5.05 9.26 0.38
C LEU A 95 -4.76 8.51 1.70
N THR A 96 -4.27 7.28 1.58
CA THR A 96 -3.97 6.41 2.73
C THR A 96 -2.85 6.98 3.60
N GLY A 97 -1.78 7.49 2.98
CA GLY A 97 -0.65 8.06 3.70
C GLY A 97 -1.01 9.35 4.44
N LEU A 98 -1.76 10.27 3.84
CA LEU A 98 -2.23 11.49 4.50
C LEU A 98 -3.24 11.18 5.61
N TRP A 99 -4.10 10.18 5.41
CA TRP A 99 -5.00 9.71 6.46
C TRP A 99 -4.23 9.16 7.66
N LEU A 100 -3.23 8.30 7.44
CA LEU A 100 -2.34 7.79 8.49
C LEU A 100 -1.66 8.94 9.24
N LEU A 101 -1.07 9.89 8.51
CA LEU A 101 -0.39 11.04 9.12
C LEU A 101 -1.35 11.89 9.96
N THR A 102 -2.59 12.04 9.51
CA THR A 102 -3.65 12.71 10.28
C THR A 102 -3.93 11.95 11.57
N LEU A 103 -4.22 10.64 11.50
CA LEU A 103 -4.48 9.81 12.69
C LEU A 103 -3.36 9.89 13.73
N ARG A 104 -2.09 9.89 13.30
CA ARG A 104 -0.94 9.96 14.21
C ARG A 104 -0.79 11.31 14.92
N ARG A 105 -1.40 12.39 14.42
CA ARG A 105 -1.46 13.69 15.14
C ARG A 105 -2.47 13.66 16.28
N TYR A 106 -3.51 12.83 16.17
CA TYR A 106 -4.65 12.82 17.09
C TYR A 106 -4.64 11.62 18.04
N ILE A 107 -3.99 10.52 17.68
CA ILE A 107 -3.90 9.30 18.48
C ILE A 107 -2.48 9.17 19.01
N PRO A 108 -2.27 9.24 20.34
CA PRO A 108 -0.95 9.08 20.94
C PRO A 108 -0.35 7.72 20.59
N SER A 109 0.91 7.71 20.17
CA SER A 109 1.69 6.49 19.99
C SER A 109 2.00 5.87 21.36
N ALA A 110 1.68 4.59 21.51
CA ALA A 110 2.16 3.82 22.66
C ALA A 110 3.68 3.60 22.53
N LYS A 111 4.36 3.43 23.67
CA LYS A 111 5.79 3.12 23.71
C LYS A 111 6.05 1.77 23.01
N GLU A 112 6.95 1.77 22.05
CA GLU A 112 7.37 0.57 21.33
C GLU A 112 7.94 -0.47 22.31
N ARG A 113 7.47 -1.72 22.20
CA ARG A 113 7.92 -2.86 23.00
C ARG A 113 8.51 -3.91 22.08
N SER A 114 9.69 -4.43 22.43
CA SER A 114 10.31 -5.52 21.67
C SER A 114 9.53 -6.81 21.90
N MET A 115 8.95 -7.38 20.83
CA MET A 115 8.20 -8.63 20.88
C MET A 115 8.66 -9.60 19.77
N PRO A 116 9.82 -10.28 19.94
CA PRO A 116 10.37 -11.15 18.90
C PRO A 116 9.42 -12.27 18.46
N ARG A 117 8.70 -12.88 19.41
CA ARG A 117 7.71 -13.93 19.12
C ARG A 117 6.64 -13.45 18.15
N LEU A 118 6.18 -12.20 18.26
CA LEU A 118 5.17 -11.65 17.36
C LEU A 118 5.70 -11.51 15.93
N ARG A 119 6.96 -11.10 15.75
CA ARG A 119 7.59 -11.01 14.43
C ARG A 119 7.69 -12.38 13.75
N TYR A 120 8.21 -13.39 14.47
CA TYR A 120 8.35 -14.74 13.91
C TYR A 120 7.00 -15.41 13.64
N THR A 121 6.03 -15.27 14.54
CA THR A 121 4.69 -15.85 14.35
C THR A 121 3.94 -15.18 13.21
N SER A 122 3.98 -13.84 13.11
CA SER A 122 3.37 -13.11 11.99
C SER A 122 4.01 -13.47 10.66
N LEU A 123 5.35 -13.57 10.63
CA LEU A 123 6.10 -14.00 9.45
C LEU A 123 5.74 -15.44 9.04
N ALA A 124 5.65 -16.38 10.00
CA ALA A 124 5.30 -17.76 9.72
C ALA A 124 3.86 -17.88 9.17
N VAL A 125 2.91 -17.15 9.76
CA VAL A 125 1.51 -17.14 9.30
C VAL A 125 1.41 -16.56 7.89
N VAL A 126 2.00 -15.38 7.64
CA VAL A 126 1.96 -14.76 6.31
C VAL A 126 2.74 -15.58 5.29
N GLY A 127 3.87 -16.18 5.68
CA GLY A 127 4.64 -17.09 4.84
C GLY A 127 3.85 -18.33 4.44
N LEU A 128 3.04 -18.89 5.35
CA LEU A 128 2.15 -19.99 5.01
C LEU A 128 1.07 -19.57 4.00
N ILE A 129 0.45 -18.40 4.18
CA ILE A 129 -0.54 -17.87 3.23
C ILE A 129 0.11 -17.64 1.85
N TRP A 130 1.33 -17.13 1.82
CA TRP A 130 2.09 -16.96 0.59
C TRP A 130 2.42 -18.30 -0.10
N ILE A 131 2.80 -19.34 0.66
CA ILE A 131 2.99 -20.68 0.10
C ILE A 131 1.69 -21.20 -0.52
N ILE A 132 0.56 -20.99 0.15
CA ILE A 132 -0.76 -21.38 -0.35
C ILE A 132 -1.08 -20.62 -1.65
N SER A 133 -0.80 -19.32 -1.74
CA SER A 133 -1.06 -18.56 -2.97
C SER A 133 -0.19 -19.04 -4.14
N ILE A 134 1.07 -19.39 -3.89
CA ILE A 134 1.92 -20.02 -4.90
C ILE A 134 1.36 -21.38 -5.34
N PHE A 135 0.89 -22.20 -4.40
CA PHE A 135 0.27 -23.48 -4.75
C PHE A 135 -1.00 -23.30 -5.60
N ILE A 136 -1.84 -22.31 -5.29
CA ILE A 136 -3.01 -21.94 -6.11
C ILE A 136 -2.58 -21.68 -7.55
N LEU A 137 -1.57 -20.84 -7.77
CA LEU A 137 -1.07 -20.51 -9.11
C LEU A 137 -0.48 -21.73 -9.83
N LEU A 138 0.31 -22.55 -9.15
CA LEU A 138 0.94 -23.73 -9.73
C LEU A 138 -0.06 -24.86 -10.03
N SER A 139 -1.21 -24.88 -9.35
CA SER A 139 -2.24 -25.90 -9.58
C SER A 139 -2.98 -25.74 -10.91
N GLY A 140 -2.89 -24.58 -11.56
CA GLY A 140 -3.68 -24.24 -12.76
C GLY A 140 -5.16 -23.99 -12.46
N TRP A 141 -5.54 -23.79 -11.19
CA TRP A 141 -6.91 -23.48 -10.81
C TRP A 141 -7.29 -22.06 -11.25
N HIS A 142 -7.92 -21.97 -12.42
CA HIS A 142 -8.20 -20.70 -13.11
C HIS A 142 -8.97 -19.68 -12.25
N PRO A 143 -10.07 -20.03 -11.53
CA PRO A 143 -10.75 -19.11 -10.61
C PRO A 143 -9.89 -18.57 -9.46
N GLY A 144 -8.77 -19.23 -9.14
CA GLY A 144 -7.85 -18.78 -8.09
C GLY A 144 -6.75 -17.84 -8.60
N THR A 145 -6.69 -17.56 -9.92
CA THR A 145 -5.58 -16.82 -10.53
C THR A 145 -5.46 -15.42 -9.96
N TYR A 146 -6.56 -14.65 -9.90
CA TYR A 146 -6.51 -13.26 -9.45
C TYR A 146 -6.05 -13.16 -7.98
N LEU A 147 -6.75 -13.87 -7.08
CA LEU A 147 -6.39 -13.96 -5.67
C LEU A 147 -4.96 -14.47 -5.45
N GLY A 148 -4.56 -15.49 -6.20
CA GLY A 148 -3.23 -16.08 -6.14
C GLY A 148 -2.14 -15.06 -6.48
N LEU A 149 -2.34 -14.29 -7.56
CA LEU A 149 -1.39 -13.27 -8.02
C LEU A 149 -1.29 -12.11 -7.04
N GLU A 150 -2.42 -11.64 -6.50
CA GLU A 150 -2.44 -10.59 -5.46
C GLU A 150 -1.63 -10.99 -4.24
N LEU A 151 -1.93 -12.15 -3.66
CA LEU A 151 -1.29 -12.63 -2.44
C LEU A 151 0.18 -12.99 -2.68
N ALA A 152 0.49 -13.66 -3.80
CA ALA A 152 1.86 -14.03 -4.12
C ALA A 152 2.76 -12.79 -4.30
N TRP A 153 2.23 -11.72 -4.90
CA TRP A 153 2.98 -10.49 -5.11
C TRP A 153 3.03 -9.63 -3.85
N GLY A 154 1.88 -9.28 -3.28
CA GLY A 154 1.81 -8.30 -2.19
C GLY A 154 2.29 -8.83 -0.83
N LEU A 155 2.24 -10.15 -0.58
CA LEU A 155 2.73 -10.68 0.70
C LEU A 155 4.26 -10.72 0.81
N LEU A 156 5.00 -10.66 -0.31
CA LEU A 156 6.47 -10.61 -0.28
C LEU A 156 7.00 -9.40 0.51
N PRO A 157 6.67 -8.14 0.16
CA PRO A 157 7.09 -6.98 0.95
C PRO A 157 6.46 -6.99 2.35
N MET A 158 5.24 -7.52 2.51
CA MET A 158 4.61 -7.63 3.83
C MET A 158 5.41 -8.51 4.79
N MET A 159 5.93 -9.65 4.32
CA MET A 159 6.80 -10.51 5.11
C MET A 159 8.06 -9.78 5.58
N ILE A 160 8.68 -8.98 4.72
CA ILE A 160 9.86 -8.16 5.08
C ILE A 160 9.49 -7.14 6.18
N GLN A 161 8.36 -6.45 6.01
CA GLN A 161 7.87 -5.47 6.98
C GLN A 161 7.55 -6.12 8.34
N LEU A 162 6.91 -7.29 8.36
CA LEU A 162 6.58 -8.03 9.58
C LEU A 162 7.82 -8.60 10.28
N ALA A 163 8.75 -9.18 9.51
CA ALA A 163 10.02 -9.67 10.02
C ALA A 163 10.82 -8.54 10.69
N TYR A 164 10.78 -7.34 10.09
CA TYR A 164 11.45 -6.17 10.62
C TYR A 164 10.78 -5.65 11.90
N GLY A 165 9.47 -5.41 11.89
CA GLY A 165 8.82 -4.62 12.94
C GLY A 165 7.34 -4.91 13.21
N ALA A 166 6.88 -6.16 13.15
CA ALA A 166 5.51 -6.49 13.59
C ALA A 166 5.20 -6.02 15.03
N ASP A 167 6.21 -5.99 15.91
CA ASP A 167 6.11 -5.47 17.27
C ASP A 167 5.93 -3.94 17.33
N ILE A 168 6.57 -3.21 16.42
CA ILE A 168 6.36 -1.76 16.22
C ILE A 168 4.91 -1.51 15.76
N LEU A 169 4.44 -2.24 14.75
CA LEU A 169 3.07 -2.13 14.24
C LEU A 169 2.04 -2.41 15.35
N TRP A 170 2.23 -3.48 16.11
CA TRP A 170 1.33 -3.84 17.21
C TRP A 170 1.28 -2.82 18.34
N SER A 171 2.41 -2.16 18.64
CA SER A 171 2.43 -1.09 19.63
C SER A 171 1.54 0.09 19.26
N GLN A 172 1.22 0.25 17.97
CA GLN A 172 0.34 1.30 17.43
C GLN A 172 -0.92 0.71 16.77
N HIS A 173 -1.36 -0.48 17.19
CA HIS A 173 -2.45 -1.25 16.55
C HIS A 173 -3.73 -0.43 16.30
N LYS A 174 -4.10 0.51 17.18
CA LYS A 174 -5.28 1.38 16.96
C LYS A 174 -5.13 2.26 15.73
N VAL A 175 -3.97 2.90 15.59
CA VAL A 175 -3.66 3.73 14.41
C VAL A 175 -3.53 2.86 13.18
N VAL A 176 -2.81 1.73 13.26
CA VAL A 176 -2.64 0.78 12.16
C VAL A 176 -4.01 0.32 11.64
N LEU A 177 -4.89 -0.15 12.54
CA LEU A 177 -6.20 -0.67 12.18
C LEU A 177 -7.08 0.41 11.54
N LEU A 178 -7.14 1.62 12.10
CA LEU A 178 -7.94 2.71 11.52
C LEU A 178 -7.35 3.23 10.20
N ALA A 179 -6.02 3.26 10.09
CA ALA A 179 -5.34 3.70 8.88
C ALA A 179 -5.47 2.71 7.73
N ILE A 180 -5.74 1.43 8.02
CA ILE A 180 -5.99 0.39 7.01
C ILE A 180 -7.48 0.30 6.70
N LEU A 181 -8.33 0.05 7.71
CA LEU A 181 -9.73 -0.29 7.48
C LEU A 181 -10.53 0.86 6.86
N VAL A 182 -10.28 2.11 7.27
CA VAL A 182 -11.03 3.25 6.75
C VAL A 182 -10.81 3.44 5.24
N PRO A 183 -9.56 3.59 4.73
CA PRO A 183 -9.35 3.68 3.29
C PRO A 183 -9.71 2.39 2.55
N THR A 184 -9.53 1.20 3.14
CA THR A 184 -9.93 -0.06 2.48
C THR A 184 -11.43 -0.12 2.24
N VAL A 185 -12.25 0.16 3.26
CA VAL A 185 -13.71 0.19 3.11
C VAL A 185 -14.13 1.31 2.17
N TYR A 186 -13.52 2.49 2.30
CA TYR A 186 -13.84 3.63 1.43
C TYR A 186 -13.56 3.32 -0.05
N LEU A 187 -12.37 2.82 -0.36
CA LEU A 187 -11.95 2.51 -1.72
C LEU A 187 -12.79 1.37 -2.29
N TYR A 188 -13.06 0.33 -1.51
CA TYR A 188 -13.96 -0.75 -1.93
C TYR A 188 -15.37 -0.23 -2.27
N VAL A 189 -15.93 0.66 -1.45
CA VAL A 189 -17.26 1.25 -1.74
C VAL A 189 -17.19 2.15 -2.97
N ALA A 190 -16.15 2.97 -3.12
CA ALA A 190 -15.94 3.79 -4.31
C ALA A 190 -15.85 2.92 -5.58
N ASP A 191 -15.10 1.83 -5.50
CA ASP A 191 -14.91 0.87 -6.59
C ASP A 191 -16.23 0.18 -6.95
N ALA A 192 -16.98 -0.29 -5.96
CA ALA A 192 -18.29 -0.91 -6.16
C ALA A 192 -19.31 0.03 -6.82
N LEU A 193 -19.23 1.33 -6.52
CA LEU A 193 -20.06 2.35 -7.18
C LEU A 193 -19.57 2.68 -8.60
N ALA A 194 -18.26 2.61 -8.83
CA ALA A 194 -17.64 2.95 -10.11
C ALA A 194 -17.67 1.81 -11.14
N ILE A 195 -17.58 0.55 -10.71
CA ILE A 195 -17.54 -0.61 -11.63
C ILE A 195 -18.83 -0.72 -12.46
N GLY A 196 -19.96 -0.29 -11.90
CA GLY A 196 -21.24 -0.21 -12.63
C GLY A 196 -21.22 0.76 -13.81
N THR A 197 -20.16 1.54 -13.97
CA THR A 197 -19.96 2.46 -15.09
C THR A 197 -19.16 1.86 -16.26
N GLY A 198 -18.64 0.63 -16.11
CA GLY A 198 -17.98 -0.14 -17.15
C GLY A 198 -16.51 0.21 -17.42
N THR A 199 -15.88 1.04 -16.57
CA THR A 199 -14.52 1.54 -16.81
C THR A 199 -13.47 0.41 -16.84
N TRP A 200 -13.57 -0.54 -15.91
CA TRP A 200 -12.79 -1.77 -15.90
C TRP A 200 -13.72 -2.97 -15.67
N THR A 201 -13.24 -4.15 -16.05
CA THR A 201 -13.94 -5.42 -15.86
C THR A 201 -12.95 -6.48 -15.43
N ILE A 202 -13.30 -7.21 -14.38
CA ILE A 202 -12.56 -8.36 -13.87
C ILE A 202 -13.07 -9.62 -14.57
N ASP A 203 -12.17 -10.49 -15.01
CA ASP A 203 -12.53 -11.75 -15.63
C ASP A 203 -13.22 -12.69 -14.62
N PRO A 204 -14.52 -13.02 -14.80
CA PRO A 204 -15.21 -13.96 -13.92
C PRO A 204 -14.57 -15.35 -13.92
N ALA A 205 -13.86 -15.74 -14.98
CA ALA A 205 -13.18 -17.03 -15.06
C ALA A 205 -11.86 -17.07 -14.28
N GLN A 206 -11.28 -15.91 -13.95
CA GLN A 206 -10.02 -15.79 -13.19
C GLN A 206 -10.19 -15.33 -11.75
N SER A 207 -11.44 -15.06 -11.34
CA SER A 207 -11.84 -14.74 -9.98
C SER A 207 -12.58 -15.90 -9.32
N THR A 208 -12.59 -15.93 -7.99
CA THR A 208 -13.16 -17.02 -7.18
C THR A 208 -14.68 -17.11 -7.27
N GLY A 209 -15.33 -16.09 -7.85
CA GLY A 209 -16.79 -15.97 -7.94
C GLY A 209 -17.47 -15.63 -6.61
N ILE A 210 -16.70 -15.37 -5.55
CA ILE A 210 -17.25 -14.94 -4.26
C ILE A 210 -17.51 -13.43 -4.34
N MET A 211 -18.76 -13.05 -4.58
CA MET A 211 -19.15 -11.65 -4.69
C MET A 211 -19.45 -11.04 -3.31
N MET A 212 -18.72 -10.00 -2.94
CA MET A 212 -18.98 -9.19 -1.75
C MET A 212 -20.12 -8.21 -2.05
N ALA A 213 -21.15 -8.24 -1.18
CA ALA A 213 -22.40 -7.48 -1.36
C ALA A 213 -23.09 -7.65 -2.73
N GLY A 214 -22.74 -8.70 -3.48
CA GLY A 214 -23.24 -8.94 -4.84
C GLY A 214 -22.68 -8.01 -5.92
N VAL A 215 -21.66 -7.19 -5.62
CA VAL A 215 -21.15 -6.17 -6.55
C VAL A 215 -19.76 -6.51 -7.08
N LEU A 216 -18.78 -6.65 -6.19
CA LEU A 216 -17.39 -6.92 -6.55
C LEU A 216 -16.95 -8.29 -6.06
N PRO A 217 -16.02 -8.96 -6.78
CA PRO A 217 -15.31 -10.11 -6.25
C PRO A 217 -14.64 -9.77 -4.90
N VAL A 218 -14.49 -10.77 -4.02
CA VAL A 218 -13.84 -10.60 -2.72
C VAL A 218 -12.37 -10.16 -2.84
N GLU A 219 -11.75 -10.51 -3.97
CA GLU A 219 -10.40 -10.12 -4.37
C GLU A 219 -10.23 -8.60 -4.34
N GLU A 220 -11.20 -7.80 -4.81
CA GLU A 220 -11.10 -6.34 -4.76
C GLU A 220 -10.98 -5.80 -3.32
N MET A 221 -11.71 -6.39 -2.37
CA MET A 221 -11.56 -6.04 -0.96
C MET A 221 -10.17 -6.42 -0.44
N ILE A 222 -9.65 -7.56 -0.88
CA ILE A 222 -8.32 -8.05 -0.53
C ILE A 222 -7.23 -7.17 -1.16
N PHE A 223 -7.39 -6.72 -2.40
CA PHE A 223 -6.52 -5.76 -3.08
C PHE A 223 -6.40 -4.46 -2.29
N PHE A 224 -7.52 -3.80 -1.97
CA PHE A 224 -7.50 -2.57 -1.19
C PHE A 224 -6.99 -2.79 0.23
N LEU A 225 -7.27 -3.94 0.85
CA LEU A 225 -6.71 -4.30 2.14
C LEU A 225 -5.18 -4.42 2.07
N LEU A 226 -4.68 -5.18 1.11
CA LEU A 226 -3.27 -5.52 0.96
C LEU A 226 -2.44 -4.28 0.62
N THR A 227 -2.89 -3.47 -0.33
CA THR A 227 -2.21 -2.21 -0.69
C THR A 227 -2.16 -1.24 0.50
N ASN A 228 -3.28 -1.05 1.22
CA ASN A 228 -3.29 -0.19 2.41
C ASN A 228 -2.45 -0.76 3.55
N VAL A 229 -2.42 -2.07 3.76
CA VAL A 229 -1.52 -2.74 4.71
C VAL A 229 -0.07 -2.41 4.39
N LEU A 230 0.36 -2.53 3.13
CA LEU A 230 1.74 -2.27 2.69
C LEU A 230 2.12 -0.80 2.86
N ILE A 231 1.24 0.13 2.49
CA ILE A 231 1.46 1.58 2.64
C ILE A 231 1.56 1.94 4.13
N VAL A 232 0.56 1.56 4.93
CA VAL A 232 0.48 1.94 6.35
C VAL A 232 1.65 1.35 7.14
N SER A 233 1.91 0.06 6.93
CA SER A 233 2.97 -0.65 7.66
C SER A 233 4.34 -0.10 7.27
N GLY A 234 4.62 0.08 5.97
CA GLY A 234 5.87 0.66 5.49
C GLY A 234 6.10 2.07 6.06
N MET A 235 5.08 2.94 6.03
CA MET A 235 5.19 4.30 6.55
C MET A 235 5.42 4.33 8.06
N ILE A 236 4.70 3.50 8.84
CA ILE A 236 4.89 3.43 10.30
C ILE A 236 6.30 2.96 10.64
N LEU A 237 6.80 1.93 9.95
CA LEU A 237 8.15 1.42 10.18
C LEU A 237 9.21 2.48 9.87
N MET A 238 9.13 3.15 8.71
CA MET A 238 10.07 4.21 8.33
C MET A 238 10.04 5.44 9.26
N LEU A 239 8.87 5.75 9.84
CA LEU A 239 8.70 6.86 10.77
C LEU A 239 8.96 6.48 12.24
N SER A 240 9.19 5.20 12.55
CA SER A 240 9.44 4.76 13.92
C SER A 240 10.77 5.30 14.45
N GLU A 241 10.82 5.65 15.73
CA GLU A 241 12.05 6.16 16.34
C GLU A 241 13.14 5.09 16.34
N ARG A 242 12.76 3.83 16.59
CA ARG A 242 13.68 2.70 16.58
C ARG A 242 14.36 2.52 15.23
N SER A 243 13.63 2.66 14.12
CA SER A 243 14.22 2.61 12.77
C SER A 243 15.19 3.76 12.53
N ARG A 244 14.86 4.97 12.99
CA ARG A 244 15.73 6.14 12.84
C ARG A 244 17.03 5.99 13.63
N VAL A 245 16.96 5.48 14.86
CA VAL A 245 18.15 5.21 15.69
C VAL A 245 19.04 4.14 15.05
N LEU A 246 18.44 3.07 14.52
CA LEU A 246 19.18 2.02 13.81
C LEU A 246 19.84 2.56 12.53
N GLY A 247 19.11 3.31 11.71
CA GLY A 247 19.63 3.92 10.49
C GLY A 247 20.78 4.89 10.77
N HIS A 248 20.67 5.72 11.81
CA HIS A 248 21.76 6.61 12.22
C HIS A 248 23.01 5.84 12.66
N LYS A 249 22.85 4.78 13.45
CA LYS A 249 23.99 3.92 13.87
C LYS A 249 24.69 3.31 12.66
N MET A 250 23.94 2.77 11.70
CA MET A 250 24.49 2.20 10.47
C MET A 250 25.23 3.23 9.62
N ALA A 251 24.66 4.44 9.45
CA ALA A 251 25.30 5.52 8.70
C ALA A 251 26.59 6.05 9.35
N VAL A 252 26.70 5.99 10.68
CA VAL A 252 27.93 6.33 11.41
C VAL A 252 28.99 5.24 11.21
N VAL A 253 28.61 3.96 11.32
CA VAL A 253 29.53 2.83 11.07
C VAL A 253 30.05 2.85 9.65
N TRP A 254 29.19 3.09 8.67
CA TRP A 254 29.57 3.14 7.26
C TRP A 254 30.55 4.29 6.98
N ARG A 255 30.26 5.50 7.47
CA ARG A 255 31.17 6.66 7.36
C ARG A 255 32.52 6.44 8.05
N ARG A 256 32.57 5.72 9.16
CA ARG A 256 33.83 5.33 9.82
C ARG A 256 34.62 4.35 8.97
N ARG A 257 33.96 3.36 8.38
CA ARG A 257 34.60 2.38 7.48
C ARG A 257 35.18 3.05 6.24
N ASP A 258 34.47 4.01 5.65
CA ASP A 258 34.97 4.75 4.48
C ASP A 258 36.15 5.65 4.86
N ALA A 259 36.12 6.28 6.04
CA ALA A 259 37.23 7.08 6.54
C ALA A 259 38.49 6.22 6.78
N GLU A 260 38.36 5.04 7.38
CA GLU A 260 39.46 4.08 7.58
C GLU A 260 40.05 3.59 6.23
N VAL A 261 39.22 3.39 5.20
CA VAL A 261 39.71 3.00 3.86
C VAL A 261 40.51 4.12 3.18
N THR A 262 40.19 5.39 3.43
CA THR A 262 41.01 6.53 2.96
C THR A 262 42.33 6.70 3.70
N ASP A 263 42.42 6.33 4.98
CA ASP A 263 43.65 6.49 5.78
C ASP A 263 44.71 5.39 5.53
N TYR A 264 44.31 4.25 4.96
CA TYR A 264 45.24 3.17 4.53
C TYR A 264 45.49 3.16 3.01
N GLY A 265 45.11 4.24 2.32
CA GLY A 265 45.26 4.43 0.87
C GLY A 265 46.40 5.37 0.46
N LEU A 266 47.52 5.35 1.19
CA LEU A 266 48.83 5.92 0.79
C LEU A 266 49.94 4.88 1.04
#